data_AF-A0A6V8PWX2-F1
#
_entry.id   AF-A0A6V8PWX2-F1
#
_cell.length_a   1.000
_cell.length_b   1.000
_cell.length_c   1.000
_cell.angle_alpha   90.00
_cell.angle_beta   90.00
_cell.angle_gamma   90.00
#
_symmetry.space_group_name_H-M   'P 1'
#
loop_
_entity.id
_entity.type
_entity.pdbx_description
1 polymer ?
#
loop_
_entity_poly.entity_id
_entity_poly.type
_entity_poly.pdbx_seq_one_letter_code
_entity_poly.pdbx_strand_id
1 'polypeptide(L)'
;YPIGIETYALLYNKDLVDELPETWDELIEFAAEFNDIPNNRFGFMMEPANFYYVYAFIGGHGGYVFGDGNTNPDDIGLNNAGAIEGAKFLQGHLPNQIGEAIAPYP
;
A
#
# COMPACT_ATOMS: atom_id res chain seq x y z
N TYR A 1 25.77 9.64 13.39
CA TYR A 1 24.78 9.24 14.40
C TYR A 1 23.41 9.25 13.73
N PRO A 2 22.64 8.15 13.76
CA PRO A 2 21.26 8.17 13.30
C PRO A 2 20.43 9.09 14.21
N ILE A 3 19.59 9.94 13.60
CA ILE A 3 18.80 10.98 14.30
C ILE A 3 17.32 10.59 14.36
N GLY A 4 16.85 9.74 13.44
CA GLY A 4 15.48 9.22 13.42
C GLY A 4 15.39 7.96 12.58
N ILE A 5 14.33 7.19 12.83
CA ILE A 5 13.91 6.04 12.03
C ILE A 5 12.42 6.24 11.78
N GLU A 6 12.00 6.09 10.53
CA GLU A 6 10.61 6.26 10.12
C GLU A 6 10.15 5.07 9.29
N THR A 7 8.86 4.78 9.41
CA THR A 7 8.14 3.81 8.58
C THR A 7 6.66 4.18 8.61
N TYR A 8 5.91 3.66 7.64
CA TYR A 8 4.45 3.83 7.61
C TYR A 8 3.77 2.95 8.66
N ALA A 9 2.55 3.32 9.03
CA ALA A 9 1.65 2.54 9.84
C ALA A 9 0.23 2.63 9.25
N LEU A 10 -0.58 1.60 9.46
CA LEU A 10 -2.01 1.67 9.17
C LEU A 10 -2.70 2.49 10.26
N LEU A 11 -3.28 3.63 9.88
CA LEU A 11 -4.11 4.45 10.76
C LEU A 11 -5.57 4.17 10.46
N TYR A 12 -6.40 4.09 11.50
CA TYR A 12 -7.83 3.79 11.36
C TYR A 12 -8.67 4.71 12.26
N ASN A 13 -9.93 4.91 11.86
CA ASN A 13 -10.91 5.64 12.64
C ASN A 13 -11.70 4.68 13.54
N LYS A 14 -11.58 4.85 14.86
CA LYS A 14 -12.24 4.00 15.86
C LYS A 14 -13.77 4.12 15.88
N ASP A 15 -14.32 5.20 15.34
CA ASP A 15 -15.77 5.40 15.24
C ASP A 15 -16.36 4.68 14.01
N LEU A 16 -15.52 4.20 13.09
CA LEU A 16 -15.92 3.60 11.81
C LEU A 16 -15.53 2.12 11.69
N VAL A 17 -14.63 1.63 12.54
CA VAL A 17 -14.07 0.28 12.48
C VAL A 17 -14.24 -0.38 13.84
N ASP A 18 -15.23 -1.27 13.95
CA ASP A 18 -15.54 -2.01 15.17
C ASP A 18 -14.58 -3.19 15.40
N GLU A 19 -14.32 -3.96 14.35
CA GLU A 19 -13.34 -5.06 14.33
C GLU A 19 -12.22 -4.73 13.35
N LEU A 20 -10.98 -4.83 13.82
CA LEU A 20 -9.80 -4.50 13.02
C LEU A 20 -9.48 -5.66 12.07
N PRO A 21 -9.37 -5.41 10.75
CA PRO A 21 -8.84 -6.40 9.83
C PRO A 21 -7.41 -6.80 10.21
N GLU A 22 -7.14 -8.10 10.30
CA GLU A 22 -5.81 -8.64 10.56
C GLU A 22 -5.06 -8.95 9.27
N THR A 23 -5.79 -9.11 8.16
CA THR A 23 -5.24 -9.44 6.84
C THR A 23 -5.60 -8.41 5.77
N TRP A 24 -4.84 -8.41 4.68
CA TRP A 24 -5.16 -7.59 3.51
C TRP A 24 -6.50 -8.00 2.88
N ASP A 25 -6.81 -9.30 2.84
CA ASP A 25 -8.06 -9.81 2.28
C ASP A 25 -9.27 -9.32 3.09
N GLU A 26 -9.21 -9.39 4.42
CA GLU A 26 -10.25 -8.85 5.31
C GLU A 26 -10.41 -7.32 5.15
N LEU A 27 -9.30 -6.59 5.02
CA LEU A 27 -9.34 -5.14 4.81
C LEU A 27 -9.97 -4.78 3.46
N ILE A 28 -9.67 -5.55 2.42
CA ILE A 28 -10.24 -5.41 1.08
C ILE A 28 -11.74 -5.70 1.09
N GLU A 29 -12.16 -6.78 1.77
CA GLU A 29 -13.57 -7.12 1.94
C GLU A 29 -14.33 -6.03 2.68
N PHE A 30 -13.78 -5.55 3.81
CA PHE A 30 -14.33 -4.41 4.55
C PHE A 30 -14.46 -3.17 3.66
N ALA A 31 -13.40 -2.81 2.92
CA ALA A 31 -13.43 -1.64 2.05
C ALA A 31 -14.48 -1.78 0.94
N ALA A 32 -14.65 -2.98 0.37
CA ALA A 32 -15.67 -3.25 -0.65
C ALA A 32 -17.10 -2.98 -0.13
N GLU A 33 -17.39 -3.37 1.12
CA GLU A 33 -18.70 -3.16 1.75
C GLU A 33 -18.89 -1.72 2.25
N PHE A 34 -17.84 -1.10 2.77
CA PHE A 34 -17.90 0.21 3.39
C PHE A 34 -17.93 1.37 2.39
N ASN A 35 -17.29 1.20 1.22
CA ASN A 35 -17.09 2.26 0.25
C ASN A 35 -18.42 2.87 -0.26
N ASP A 36 -18.45 4.20 -0.30
CA ASP A 36 -19.49 4.99 -0.92
C ASP A 36 -18.81 6.17 -1.62
N ILE A 37 -18.29 5.89 -2.82
CA ILE A 37 -17.48 6.82 -3.63
C ILE A 37 -18.25 8.13 -3.90
N PRO A 38 -19.56 8.12 -4.28
CA PRO A 38 -20.34 9.34 -4.45
C PRO A 38 -20.39 10.24 -3.22
N ASN A 39 -20.26 9.67 -2.02
CA ASN A 39 -20.27 10.39 -0.75
C ASN A 39 -18.87 10.50 -0.10
N ASN A 40 -17.79 10.25 -0.86
CA ASN A 40 -16.39 10.31 -0.39
C ASN A 40 -16.10 9.44 0.83
N ARG A 41 -16.72 8.26 0.93
CA ARG A 41 -16.46 7.31 2.01
C ARG A 41 -15.62 6.15 1.48
N PHE A 42 -14.45 5.94 2.09
CA PHE A 42 -13.49 4.92 1.68
C PHE A 42 -13.02 4.11 2.88
N GLY A 43 -13.02 2.78 2.78
CA GLY A 43 -12.58 1.87 3.85
C GLY A 43 -11.07 1.75 3.92
N PHE A 44 -10.37 1.97 2.80
CA PHE A 44 -8.92 2.09 2.76
C PHE A 44 -8.50 3.20 1.79
N MET A 45 -7.47 3.96 2.18
CA MET A 45 -6.90 5.04 1.38
C MET A 45 -5.39 5.08 1.57
N MET A 46 -4.69 5.36 0.47
CA MET A 46 -3.25 5.66 0.47
C MET A 46 -2.92 6.58 -0.70
N GLU A 47 -1.65 6.99 -0.83
CA GLU A 47 -1.14 7.72 -1.99
C GLU A 47 -0.51 6.73 -3.00
N PRO A 48 -1.23 6.28 -4.04
CA PRO A 48 -0.76 5.19 -4.90
C PRO A 48 0.32 5.61 -5.90
N ALA A 49 0.48 6.91 -6.16
CA ALA A 49 1.53 7.43 -7.05
C ALA A 49 2.90 7.53 -6.36
N ASN A 50 2.95 7.37 -5.03
CA ASN A 50 4.16 7.52 -4.26
C ASN A 50 4.80 6.16 -3.98
N PHE A 51 5.97 5.93 -4.59
CA PHE A 51 6.70 4.68 -4.51
C PHE A 51 7.01 4.26 -3.06
N TYR A 52 7.16 5.22 -2.12
CA TYR A 52 7.41 4.91 -0.71
C TYR A 52 6.32 4.02 -0.09
N TYR A 53 5.04 4.29 -0.38
CA TYR A 53 3.93 3.49 0.11
C TYR A 53 3.70 2.22 -0.73
N VAL A 54 3.82 2.34 -2.06
CA VAL A 54 3.71 1.21 -2.99
C VAL A 54 4.75 0.12 -2.69
N TYR A 55 5.93 0.52 -2.23
CA TYR A 55 7.01 -0.41 -1.90
C TYR A 55 6.63 -1.41 -0.80
N ALA A 56 5.69 -1.09 0.09
CA ALA A 56 5.18 -2.04 1.09
C ALA A 56 4.67 -3.34 0.44
N PHE A 57 3.99 -3.21 -0.69
CA PHE A 57 3.43 -4.33 -1.44
C PHE A 57 4.48 -5.00 -2.31
N ILE A 58 5.28 -4.21 -3.04
CA ILE A 58 6.36 -4.76 -3.89
C ILE A 58 7.35 -5.56 -3.04
N GLY A 59 7.86 -4.97 -1.95
CA GLY A 59 8.80 -5.59 -1.03
C GLY A 59 8.18 -6.74 -0.23
N GLY A 60 6.94 -6.59 0.21
CA GLY A 60 6.20 -7.64 0.93
C GLY A 60 6.01 -8.92 0.12
N HIS A 61 5.93 -8.81 -1.21
CA HIS A 61 5.85 -9.95 -2.13
C HIS A 61 7.21 -10.45 -2.63
N GLY A 62 8.34 -9.92 -2.12
CA GLY A 62 9.70 -10.37 -2.48
C GLY A 62 10.35 -9.58 -3.62
N GLY A 63 9.76 -8.46 -4.02
CA GLY A 63 10.46 -7.44 -4.80
C GLY A 63 11.57 -6.76 -3.97
N TYR A 64 12.55 -6.19 -4.66
CA TYR A 64 13.62 -5.39 -4.05
C TYR A 64 14.11 -4.35 -5.06
N VAL A 65 14.80 -3.30 -4.60
CA VAL A 65 15.35 -2.28 -5.49
C VAL A 65 16.66 -2.78 -6.11
N PHE A 66 17.64 -3.11 -5.25
CA PHE A 66 18.97 -3.58 -5.64
C PHE A 66 19.30 -4.92 -4.96
N GLY A 67 20.00 -5.79 -5.68
CA GLY A 67 20.44 -7.09 -5.18
C GLY A 67 21.40 -6.99 -4.00
N ASP A 68 21.77 -8.15 -3.46
CA ASP A 68 22.76 -8.28 -2.38
C ASP A 68 22.46 -7.38 -1.16
N GLY A 69 21.20 -7.36 -0.72
CA GLY A 69 20.78 -6.55 0.44
C GLY A 69 20.80 -5.05 0.17
N ASN A 70 20.35 -4.63 -1.03
CA ASN A 70 20.37 -3.26 -1.52
C ASN A 70 21.77 -2.68 -1.80
N THR A 71 22.74 -3.51 -2.20
CA THR A 71 24.13 -3.07 -2.44
C THR A 71 24.63 -3.27 -3.87
N ASN A 72 23.95 -4.09 -4.68
CA ASN A 72 24.35 -4.38 -6.06
C ASN A 72 23.44 -3.67 -7.07
N PRO A 73 23.93 -2.60 -7.75
CA PRO A 73 23.11 -1.81 -8.69
C PRO A 73 22.85 -2.52 -10.03
N ASP A 74 23.61 -3.57 -10.36
CA ASP A 74 23.47 -4.32 -11.61
C ASP A 74 22.36 -5.39 -11.53
N ASP A 75 21.91 -5.73 -10.32
CA ASP A 75 20.77 -6.61 -10.06
C ASP A 75 19.56 -5.79 -9.59
N ILE A 76 18.60 -5.58 -10.49
CA ILE A 76 17.39 -4.81 -10.22
C ILE A 76 16.20 -5.74 -10.02
N GLY A 77 15.63 -5.73 -8.80
CA GLY A 77 14.52 -6.62 -8.42
C GLY A 77 13.12 -6.09 -8.75
N LEU A 78 13.00 -4.90 -9.33
CA LEU A 78 11.71 -4.21 -9.52
C LEU A 78 10.79 -4.85 -10.59
N ASN A 79 11.26 -5.82 -11.37
CA ASN A 79 10.42 -6.59 -12.31
C ASN A 79 10.36 -8.09 -12.01
N ASN A 80 10.94 -8.53 -10.89
CA ASN A 80 10.96 -9.94 -10.55
C ASN A 80 9.53 -10.47 -10.28
N ALA A 81 9.37 -11.78 -10.14
CA ALA A 81 8.05 -12.39 -9.95
C ALA A 81 7.30 -11.80 -8.74
N GLY A 82 7.99 -11.54 -7.63
CA GLY A 82 7.41 -10.93 -6.43
C GLY A 82 6.97 -9.48 -6.65
N ALA A 83 7.79 -8.68 -7.32
CA ALA A 83 7.44 -7.30 -7.67
C ALA A 83 6.23 -7.24 -8.61
N ILE A 84 6.12 -8.16 -9.57
CA ILE A 84 4.95 -8.29 -10.45
C ILE A 84 3.70 -8.67 -9.65
N GLU A 85 3.81 -9.61 -8.73
CA GLU A 85 2.69 -10.01 -7.84
C GLU A 85 2.20 -8.83 -7.00
N GLY A 86 3.10 -8.10 -6.32
CA GLY A 86 2.73 -6.92 -5.53
C GLY A 86 2.11 -5.80 -6.39
N ALA A 87 2.62 -5.59 -7.60
CA ALA A 87 2.03 -4.63 -8.54
C ALA A 87 0.64 -5.05 -9.03
N LYS A 88 0.41 -6.35 -9.28
CA LYS A 88 -0.92 -6.88 -9.63
C LYS A 88 -1.89 -6.78 -8.47
N PHE A 89 -1.44 -7.03 -7.25
CA PHE A 89 -2.25 -6.83 -6.05
C PHE A 89 -2.75 -5.39 -5.99
N LEU A 90 -1.85 -4.41 -6.16
CA LEU A 90 -2.27 -3.00 -6.21
C LEU A 90 -3.21 -2.70 -7.38
N GLN A 91 -2.87 -3.13 -8.60
CA GLN A 91 -3.70 -2.89 -9.78
C GLN A 91 -5.12 -3.46 -9.66
N GLY A 92 -5.27 -4.64 -9.04
CA GLY A 92 -6.57 -5.29 -8.87
C GLY A 92 -7.52 -4.55 -7.92
N HIS A 93 -6.98 -3.88 -6.89
CA HIS A 93 -7.77 -3.31 -5.80
C HIS A 93 -7.84 -1.76 -5.85
N LEU A 94 -6.83 -1.08 -6.41
CA LEU A 94 -6.78 0.39 -6.52
C LEU A 94 -8.00 1.01 -7.21
N PRO A 95 -8.49 0.52 -8.37
CA PRO A 95 -9.57 1.19 -9.10
C PRO A 95 -10.95 1.12 -8.42
N ASN A 96 -11.15 0.15 -7.52
CA ASN A 96 -12.48 -0.20 -7.02
C ASN A 96 -12.64 -0.05 -5.51
N GLN A 97 -11.54 -0.10 -4.74
CA GLN A 97 -11.61 -0.25 -3.28
C GLN A 97 -10.73 0.72 -2.49
N ILE A 98 -9.70 1.29 -3.12
CA ILE A 98 -8.75 2.18 -2.47
C ILE A 98 -9.00 3.61 -2.95
N GLY A 99 -9.44 4.49 -2.06
CA GLY A 99 -9.55 5.91 -2.40
C GLY A 99 -8.15 6.52 -2.59
N GLU A 100 -8.01 7.39 -3.60
CA GLU A 100 -6.78 8.16 -3.75
C GLU A 100 -6.75 9.30 -2.73
N ALA A 101 -5.76 9.26 -1.83
CA ALA A 101 -5.44 10.45 -1.05
C ALA A 101 -4.80 11.48 -2.00
N ILE A 102 -5.61 12.38 -2.56
CA ILE A 102 -5.06 13.54 -3.27
C ILE A 102 -4.44 14.42 -2.20
N ALA A 103 -3.12 14.38 -2.08
CA ALA A 103 -2.41 15.35 -1.26
C ALA A 103 -2.77 16.75 -1.80
N PRO A 104 -3.31 17.68 -0.99
CA PRO A 104 -3.42 19.06 -1.43
C PRO A 104 -1.99 19.55 -1.64
N TYR A 105 -1.60 19.71 -2.91
CA TYR A 105 -0.39 20.45 -3.22
C TYR A 105 -0.57 21.90 -2.73
N PRO A 106 0.43 22.50 -2.06
CA PRO A 106 0.42 23.92 -1.74
C PRO A 106 0.49 24.80 -3.00
#